data_AF-A0A8X6T5X4-F1
#
_entry.id   AF-A0A8X6T5X4-F1
#
_cell.length_a   1.000
_cell.length_b   1.000
_cell.length_c   1.000
_cell.angle_alpha   90.00
_cell.angle_beta   90.00
_cell.angle_gamma   90.00
#
_symmetry.space_group_name_H-M   'P 1'
#
loop_
_entity.id
_entity.type
_entity.pdbx_description
1 polymer ?
#
loop_
_entity_poly.entity_id
_entity_poly.type
_entity_poly.pdbx_seq_one_letter_code
_entity_poly.pdbx_strand_id
1 'polypeptide(L)'
;MNNYQFSNSSLIWTPKEHHGKNVKKFQKIIEDKYQVKLDGYKDLHKWSVENICEFWAELWDFLGIISSRRFEKVVDLNVSMSDFPKWFEGAKLNYAENLLKYRDDRLALIVD
;
A
#
# COMPACT_ATOMS: atom_id res chain seq x y z
N MET A 1 17.66 -21.80 14.03
CA MET A 1 17.70 -21.52 12.59
C MET A 1 18.93 -20.66 12.32
N ASN A 2 19.82 -21.11 11.44
CA ASN A 2 21.16 -20.55 11.25
C ASN A 2 21.13 -19.26 10.42
N ASN A 3 21.51 -18.13 11.03
CA ASN A 3 21.56 -16.78 10.43
C ASN A 3 22.72 -16.55 9.43
N TYR A 4 23.32 -17.61 8.87
CA TYR A 4 24.57 -17.51 8.10
C TYR A 4 24.39 -17.22 6.60
N GLN A 5 23.16 -17.18 6.09
CA GLN A 5 22.95 -17.14 4.63
C GLN A 5 22.99 -15.72 4.02
N PHE A 6 22.94 -14.67 4.86
CA PHE A 6 22.94 -13.26 4.41
C PHE A 6 24.05 -12.39 5.03
N SER A 7 24.92 -12.97 5.87
CA SER A 7 25.98 -12.20 6.54
C SER A 7 27.07 -11.66 5.60
N ASN A 8 27.15 -12.22 4.37
CA ASN A 8 28.12 -11.83 3.33
C ASN A 8 27.44 -11.35 2.04
N SER A 9 26.22 -10.81 2.10
CA SER A 9 25.55 -10.28 0.92
C SER A 9 26.21 -8.98 0.44
N SER A 10 26.75 -8.98 -0.79
CA SER A 10 27.25 -7.77 -1.44
C SER A 10 26.09 -6.93 -1.97
N LEU A 11 26.18 -5.60 -1.86
CA LEU A 11 25.22 -4.69 -2.46
C LEU A 11 25.37 -4.75 -3.98
N ILE A 12 24.40 -5.37 -4.67
CA ILE A 12 24.46 -5.59 -6.13
C ILE A 12 24.05 -4.35 -6.91
N TRP A 13 23.16 -3.52 -6.35
CA TRP A 13 22.62 -2.35 -7.02
C TRP A 13 21.97 -1.38 -6.04
N THR A 14 22.06 -0.08 -6.33
CA THR A 14 21.38 0.98 -5.59
C THR A 14 20.53 1.81 -6.57
N PRO A 15 19.28 2.13 -6.21
CA PRO A 15 18.44 3.01 -7.01
C PRO A 15 19.05 4.42 -7.15
N LYS A 16 18.86 5.05 -8.32
CA LYS A 16 19.25 6.44 -8.59
C LYS A 16 18.33 7.43 -7.82
N GLU A 17 18.63 8.73 -7.83
CA GLU A 17 17.99 9.73 -6.95
C GLU A 17 16.46 9.87 -7.04
N HIS A 18 15.81 9.38 -8.11
CA HIS A 18 14.37 9.57 -8.34
C HIS A 18 13.48 8.38 -7.94
N HIS A 19 14.03 7.32 -7.36
CA HIS A 19 13.22 6.16 -6.96
C HIS A 19 12.33 6.46 -5.75
N GLY A 20 11.15 5.83 -5.70
CA GLY A 20 10.26 5.89 -4.54
C GLY A 20 9.49 7.19 -4.36
N LYS A 21 9.40 8.07 -5.37
CA LYS A 21 8.66 9.35 -5.27
C LYS A 21 7.24 9.19 -4.73
N ASN A 22 6.49 8.20 -5.19
CA ASN A 22 5.12 7.96 -4.73
C ASN A 22 5.09 7.44 -3.28
N VAL A 23 6.05 6.59 -2.89
CA VAL A 23 6.17 6.11 -1.50
C VAL A 23 6.50 7.28 -0.58
N LYS A 24 7.41 8.18 -0.95
CA LYS A 24 7.73 9.39 -0.18
C LYS A 24 6.53 10.33 -0.05
N LYS A 25 5.74 10.51 -1.12
CA LYS A 25 4.49 11.28 -1.06
C LYS A 25 3.48 10.64 -0.10
N PHE A 26 3.32 9.33 -0.17
CA PHE A 26 2.42 8.61 0.71
C PHE A 26 2.88 8.64 2.17
N GLN A 27 4.18 8.45 2.42
CA GLN A 27 4.79 8.61 3.74
C GLN A 27 4.45 9.99 4.34
N LYS A 28 4.57 11.05 3.55
CA LYS A 28 4.26 12.40 4.03
C LYS A 28 2.80 12.56 4.46
N ILE A 29 1.85 11.94 3.74
CA ILE A 29 0.43 11.91 4.12
C ILE A 29 0.26 11.24 5.49
N ILE A 30 0.95 10.12 5.72
CA ILE A 30 0.91 9.43 7.02
C ILE A 30 1.49 10.32 8.13
N GLU A 31 2.68 10.89 7.91
CA GLU A 31 3.34 11.78 8.89
C GLU A 31 2.45 12.96 9.27
N ASP A 32 1.85 13.62 8.28
CA ASP A 32 1.01 14.79 8.48
C ASP A 32 -0.31 14.43 9.18
N LYS A 33 -0.95 13.31 8.81
CA LYS A 33 -2.25 12.92 9.39
C LYS A 33 -2.12 12.36 10.81
N TYR A 34 -1.13 11.51 11.04
CA TYR A 34 -0.95 10.78 12.30
C TYR A 34 0.09 11.43 13.23
N GLN A 35 0.70 12.54 12.82
CA GLN A 35 1.69 13.29 13.60
C GLN A 35 2.88 12.42 14.04
N VAL A 36 3.33 11.55 13.14
CA VAL A 36 4.49 10.67 13.33
C VAL A 36 5.67 11.13 12.48
N LYS A 37 6.89 10.76 12.88
CA LYS A 37 8.10 10.98 12.09
C LYS A 37 8.62 9.64 11.60
N LEU A 38 8.80 9.49 10.29
CA LEU A 38 9.25 8.24 9.68
C LEU A 38 10.58 8.49 8.94
N ASP A 39 11.67 7.86 9.37
CA ASP A 39 12.98 8.00 8.71
C ASP A 39 13.15 6.95 7.60
N GLY A 40 12.39 7.17 6.53
CA GLY A 40 12.42 6.36 5.33
C GLY A 40 11.63 5.05 5.42
N TYR A 41 11.93 4.14 4.49
CA TYR A 41 11.08 2.98 4.22
C TYR A 41 10.93 2.02 5.40
N LYS A 42 11.98 1.81 6.20
CA LYS A 42 11.94 0.87 7.33
C LYS A 42 10.92 1.29 8.38
N ASP A 43 10.89 2.59 8.69
CA ASP A 43 9.94 3.15 9.66
C ASP A 43 8.51 3.13 9.11
N LEU A 44 8.33 3.49 7.84
CA LEU A 44 7.02 3.38 7.18
C LEU A 44 6.50 1.94 7.17
N HIS A 45 7.37 0.97 6.87
CA HIS A 45 7.01 -0.44 6.91
C HIS A 45 6.61 -0.88 8.33
N LYS A 46 7.43 -0.55 9.33
CA LYS A 46 7.10 -0.85 10.73
C LYS A 46 5.73 -0.27 11.10
N TRP A 47 5.51 1.01 10.80
CA TRP A 47 4.25 1.69 11.05
C TRP A 47 3.06 1.00 10.35
N SER A 48 3.21 0.56 9.10
CA SER A 48 2.16 -0.14 8.33
C SER A 48 1.70 -1.47 8.94
N VAL A 49 2.62 -2.16 9.62
CA VAL A 49 2.34 -3.45 10.28
C VAL A 49 1.76 -3.24 11.67
N GLU A 50 2.17 -2.17 12.36
CA GLU A 50 1.63 -1.81 13.68
C GLU A 50 0.26 -1.13 13.59
N ASN A 51 -0.05 -0.47 12.47
CA ASN A 51 -1.27 0.32 12.24
C ASN A 51 -1.97 -0.12 10.95
N ILE A 52 -2.29 -1.42 10.86
CA ILE A 52 -2.79 -2.06 9.63
C ILE A 52 -4.05 -1.36 9.09
N CYS A 53 -5.04 -1.11 9.95
CA CYS A 53 -6.31 -0.53 9.54
C CYS A 53 -6.13 0.88 8.98
N GLU A 54 -5.38 1.71 9.68
CA GLU A 54 -5.05 3.08 9.32
C GLU A 54 -4.27 3.12 8.00
N PHE A 55 -3.22 2.32 7.88
CA PHE A 55 -2.39 2.25 6.69
C PHE A 55 -3.20 1.91 5.43
N TRP A 56 -4.01 0.86 5.49
CA TRP A 56 -4.79 0.41 4.34
C TRP A 56 -5.97 1.33 4.02
N ALA A 57 -6.54 2.01 5.02
CA ALA A 57 -7.51 3.08 4.78
C ALA A 57 -6.88 4.27 4.04
N GLU A 58 -5.71 4.75 4.47
CA GLU A 58 -5.02 5.84 3.76
C GLU A 58 -4.58 5.42 2.36
N LEU A 59 -4.13 4.18 2.20
CA LEU A 59 -3.69 3.69 0.90
C LEU A 59 -4.85 3.64 -0.10
N TRP A 60 -6.04 3.22 0.35
CA TRP A 60 -7.26 3.26 -0.45
C TRP A 60 -7.54 4.67 -0.99
N ASP A 61 -7.42 5.68 -0.14
CA ASP A 61 -7.65 7.08 -0.51
C ASP A 61 -6.54 7.62 -1.41
N PHE A 62 -5.29 7.31 -1.10
CA PHE A 62 -4.13 7.73 -1.88
C PHE A 62 -4.15 7.18 -3.31
N LEU A 63 -4.60 5.93 -3.48
CA LEU A 63 -4.76 5.31 -4.80
C LEU A 63 -5.99 5.81 -5.56
N GLY A 64 -6.91 6.51 -4.87
CA GLY A 64 -8.17 6.98 -5.44
C GLY A 64 -9.03 5.84 -5.94
N ILE A 65 -9.22 4.80 -5.12
CA ILE A 65 -10.04 3.64 -5.46
C ILE A 65 -11.50 4.07 -5.66
N ILE A 66 -12.02 3.79 -6.84
CA ILE A 66 -13.41 4.04 -7.23
C ILE A 66 -14.27 2.91 -6.65
N SER A 67 -15.32 3.28 -5.92
CA SER A 67 -16.26 2.34 -5.32
C SER A 67 -17.66 2.94 -5.28
N SER A 68 -18.69 2.10 -5.44
CA SER A 68 -20.09 2.51 -5.30
C SER A 68 -20.54 2.53 -3.83
N ARG A 69 -19.83 1.79 -2.97
CA ARG A 69 -19.93 1.88 -1.51
C ARG A 69 -18.54 1.75 -0.92
N ARG A 70 -18.18 2.69 -0.04
CA ARG A 70 -16.93 2.63 0.74
C ARG A 70 -17.02 1.51 1.78
N PHE A 71 -15.87 0.94 2.15
CA PHE A 71 -15.79 0.01 3.28
C PHE A 71 -16.25 0.65 4.59
N GLU A 72 -16.76 -0.17 5.49
CA GLU A 72 -17.10 0.18 6.88
C GLU A 72 -15.97 -0.21 7.84
N LYS A 73 -15.27 -1.31 7.53
CA LYS A 73 -14.14 -1.82 8.30
C LYS A 73 -13.05 -2.32 7.36
N VAL A 74 -11.81 -1.90 7.59
CA VAL A 74 -10.68 -2.33 6.76
C VAL A 74 -10.35 -3.80 6.97
N VAL A 75 -10.22 -4.23 8.21
CA VAL A 75 -10.02 -5.64 8.58
C VAL A 75 -10.37 -5.82 10.06
N ASP A 76 -10.81 -7.01 10.47
CA ASP A 76 -10.95 -7.35 11.88
C ASP A 76 -9.66 -7.95 12.44
N LEU A 77 -8.95 -7.18 13.27
CA LEU A 77 -7.70 -7.60 13.88
C LEU A 77 -7.87 -8.70 14.95
N ASN A 78 -9.10 -8.99 15.37
CA ASN A 78 -9.37 -10.09 16.31
C ASN A 78 -9.51 -11.45 15.61
N VAL A 79 -9.62 -11.46 14.28
CA VAL A 79 -9.71 -12.68 13.48
C VAL A 79 -8.31 -13.07 13.03
N SER A 80 -7.91 -14.30 13.31
CA SER A 80 -6.57 -14.78 12.94
C SER A 80 -6.42 -14.86 11.43
N MET A 81 -5.20 -14.70 10.92
CA MET A 81 -4.94 -14.86 9.49
C MET A 81 -5.28 -16.26 8.97
N SER A 82 -5.22 -17.29 9.82
CA SER A 82 -5.62 -18.66 9.48
C SER A 82 -7.12 -18.80 9.21
N ASP A 83 -7.92 -17.88 9.74
CA ASP A 83 -9.38 -17.83 9.56
C ASP A 83 -9.79 -16.86 8.44
N PHE A 84 -8.82 -16.34 7.67
CA PHE A 84 -9.04 -15.45 6.52
C PHE A 84 -9.92 -14.24 6.87
N PRO A 85 -9.41 -13.26 7.64
CA PRO A 85 -10.19 -12.10 8.04
C PRO A 85 -10.68 -11.35 6.79
N LYS A 86 -11.93 -10.89 6.82
CA LYS A 86 -12.49 -10.12 5.71
C LYS A 86 -11.80 -8.76 5.62
N TRP A 87 -11.38 -8.42 4.41
CA TRP A 87 -10.81 -7.12 4.09
C TRP A 87 -11.86 -6.21 3.45
N PHE A 88 -11.83 -4.93 3.81
CA PHE A 88 -12.69 -3.86 3.30
C PHE A 88 -14.19 -4.23 3.37
N GLU A 89 -14.61 -4.77 4.51
CA GLU A 89 -16.00 -5.20 4.73
C GLU A 89 -16.98 -4.05 4.48
N GLY A 90 -18.05 -4.35 3.75
CA GLY A 90 -19.05 -3.38 3.31
C GLY A 90 -18.75 -2.70 1.97
N ALA A 91 -17.51 -2.71 1.49
CA ALA A 91 -17.16 -2.10 0.21
C ALA A 91 -17.85 -2.80 -0.98
N LYS A 92 -18.23 -2.01 -1.97
CA LYS A 92 -18.66 -2.49 -3.29
C LYS A 92 -17.91 -1.71 -4.35
N LEU A 93 -17.18 -2.43 -5.20
CA LEU A 93 -16.41 -1.86 -6.29
C LEU A 93 -16.44 -2.78 -7.51
N ASN A 94 -16.09 -2.24 -8.67
CA ASN A 94 -15.79 -3.01 -9.85
C ASN A 94 -14.30 -2.89 -10.18
N TYR A 95 -13.64 -4.03 -10.40
CA TYR A 95 -12.21 -4.06 -10.70
C TYR A 95 -11.89 -3.42 -12.06
N ALA A 96 -12.68 -3.73 -13.09
CA ALA A 96 -12.49 -3.18 -14.44
C ALA A 96 -12.71 -1.66 -14.47
N GLU A 97 -13.65 -1.13 -13.69
CA GLU A 97 -13.86 0.31 -13.53
C GLU A 97 -12.60 1.02 -13.02
N ASN A 98 -11.91 0.44 -12.04
CA ASN A 98 -10.68 1.01 -11.49
C ASN A 98 -9.51 0.95 -12.48
N LEU A 99 -9.40 -0.12 -13.27
CA LEU A 99 -8.36 -0.27 -14.28
C LEU A 99 -8.61 0.59 -15.53
N LEU A 100 -9.86 0.72 -15.97
CA LEU A 100 -10.29 1.40 -17.19
C LEU A 100 -10.95 2.76 -16.90
N LYS A 101 -10.53 3.42 -15.81
CA LYS A 101 -11.12 4.70 -15.36
C LYS A 101 -10.87 5.86 -16.31
N TYR A 102 -9.81 5.79 -17.11
CA TYR A 102 -9.51 6.79 -18.13
C TYR A 102 -10.24 6.42 -19.42
N ARG A 103 -11.14 7.32 -19.86
CA ARG A 103 -11.90 7.20 -21.11
C ARG A 103 -11.44 8.27 -22.11
N ASP A 104 -10.13 8.42 -22.23
CA ASP A 104 -9.46 9.34 -23.15
C ASP A 104 -8.53 8.56 -24.11
N ASP A 105 -7.87 9.27 -25.02
CA ASP A 105 -7.04 8.66 -26.08
C ASP A 105 -5.66 8.17 -25.59
N ARG A 106 -5.50 7.95 -24.27
CA ARG A 106 -4.24 7.43 -23.71
C ARG A 106 -4.08 5.96 -24.10
N LEU A 107 -2.87 5.61 -24.53
CA LEU A 107 -2.50 4.24 -24.86
C LEU A 107 -2.64 3.34 -23.63
N ALA A 108 -3.59 2.40 -23.68
CA ALA A 108 -3.86 1.44 -22.61
C ALA A 108 -3.20 0.06 -22.84
N LEU A 109 -3.05 -0.36 -24.10
CA LEU A 109 -2.54 -1.68 -24.47
C LEU A 109 -1.62 -1.56 -25.68
N ILE A 110 -0.43 -2.14 -25.58
CA ILE A 110 0.47 -2.40 -26.70
C ILE A 110 0.35 -3.90 -26.96
N VAL A 111 -0.09 -4.27 -28.16
CA VAL A 111 -0.18 -5.66 -28.58
C VAL A 111 0.88 -5.86 -29.65
N ASP A 112 1.84 -6.72 -29.34
CA ASP A 112 2.94 -7.16 -30.20
C ASP A 112 2.56 -8.38 -31.07
#